data_AF-A0A850CJK8-F1
#
_entry.id   AF-A0A850CJK8-F1
#
_cell.length_a   1.000
_cell.length_b   1.000
_cell.length_c   1.000
_cell.angle_alpha   90.00
_cell.angle_beta   90.00
_cell.angle_gamma   90.00
#
_symmetry.space_group_name_H-M   'P 1'
#
loop_
_entity.id
_entity.type
_entity.pdbx_description
1 polymer ?
#
loop_
_entity_poly.entity_id
_entity_poly.type
_entity_poly.pdbx_seq_one_letter_code
_entity_poly.pdbx_strand_id
1 'polypeptide(L)'
;MARGVKVKLNHSAVQDLLNGGSGIDAFLRAKAEAVLKAAQADPHDDTGAYEAGLHIEEGHTDRLVVRVVSGDWKGHILEAKYGILARALDAAGGD
;
A
#
# COMPACT_ATOMS: atom_id res chain seq x y z
N MET A 1 5.69 -8.25 47.62
CA MET A 1 4.89 -8.73 46.48
C MET A 1 4.49 -7.52 45.64
N ALA A 2 5.23 -7.19 44.58
CA ALA A 2 4.86 -6.06 43.71
C ALA A 2 3.60 -6.46 42.92
N ARG A 3 2.53 -5.66 43.04
CA ARG A 3 1.28 -5.87 42.32
C ARG A 3 1.55 -5.57 40.85
N GLY A 4 1.68 -6.62 40.02
CA GLY A 4 1.98 -6.48 38.60
C GLY A 4 0.96 -5.55 37.93
N VAL A 5 1.45 -4.53 37.24
CA VAL A 5 0.63 -3.63 36.42
C VAL A 5 0.00 -4.47 35.32
N LYS A 6 -1.34 -4.51 35.26
CA LYS A 6 -2.07 -5.14 34.16
C LYS A 6 -2.23 -4.12 33.04
N VAL A 7 -1.54 -4.33 31.93
CA VAL A 7 -1.73 -3.55 30.70
C VAL A 7 -2.92 -4.14 29.94
N LYS A 8 -3.86 -3.29 29.53
CA LYS A 8 -5.01 -3.66 28.69
C LYS A 8 -4.92 -2.88 27.38
N LEU A 9 -5.01 -3.59 26.25
CA LEU A 9 -5.05 -2.96 24.93
C LEU A 9 -6.33 -2.11 24.80
N ASN A 10 -6.16 -0.87 24.33
CA ASN A 10 -7.26 0.02 24.00
C ASN A 10 -7.81 -0.31 22.61
N HIS A 11 -8.73 -1.29 22.56
CA HIS A 11 -9.26 -1.80 21.30
C HIS A 11 -10.03 -0.73 20.50
N SER A 12 -10.74 0.18 21.17
CA SER A 12 -11.48 1.25 20.48
C SER A 12 -10.52 2.23 19.82
N ALA A 13 -9.45 2.64 20.49
CA ALA A 13 -8.45 3.52 19.87
C ALA A 13 -7.72 2.86 18.70
N VAL A 14 -7.46 1.54 18.79
CA VAL A 14 -6.90 0.78 17.66
C VAL A 14 -7.91 0.75 16.51
N GLN A 15 -9.18 0.47 16.77
CA GLN A 15 -10.20 0.46 15.72
C GLN A 15 -10.38 1.83 15.07
N ASP A 16 -10.35 2.92 15.85
CA ASP A 16 -10.42 4.28 15.34
C ASP A 16 -9.25 4.58 14.39
N LEU A 17 -8.04 4.15 14.75
CA LEU A 17 -6.86 4.24 13.89
C LEU A 17 -7.04 3.45 12.58
N LEU A 18 -7.52 2.20 12.68
CA LEU A 18 -7.77 1.33 11.52
C LEU A 18 -8.82 1.89 10.57
N ASN A 19 -9.79 2.61 11.10
CA ASN A 19 -10.86 3.27 10.33
C ASN A 19 -10.44 4.64 9.75
N GLY A 20 -9.14 4.95 9.73
CA GLY A 20 -8.64 6.22 9.19
C GLY A 20 -8.64 7.38 10.18
N GLY A 21 -8.71 7.09 11.48
CA GLY A 21 -8.58 8.09 12.53
C GLY A 21 -7.33 8.96 12.34
N SER A 22 -7.49 10.27 12.59
CA SER A 22 -6.41 11.26 12.45
C SER A 22 -5.86 11.47 11.03
N GLY A 23 -6.58 11.06 9.98
CA GLY A 23 -6.23 11.33 8.58
C GLY A 23 -5.13 10.43 8.01
N ILE A 24 -4.86 9.30 8.66
CA ILE A 24 -3.85 8.33 8.23
C ILE A 24 -4.26 7.64 6.93
N ASP A 25 -5.55 7.39 6.73
CA ASP A 25 -6.12 6.87 5.48
C ASP A 25 -5.81 7.79 4.30
N ALA A 26 -6.06 9.08 4.45
CA ALA A 26 -5.79 10.08 3.42
C ALA A 26 -4.29 10.18 3.13
N PHE A 27 -3.45 10.11 4.17
CA PHE A 27 -1.99 10.10 4.02
C PHE A 27 -1.51 8.87 3.23
N LEU A 28 -1.97 7.68 3.59
CA LEU A 28 -1.58 6.44 2.91
C LEU A 28 -2.11 6.39 1.47
N ARG A 29 -3.33 6.86 1.24
CA ARG A 29 -3.91 6.98 -0.11
C ARG A 29 -3.11 7.93 -0.98
N ALA A 30 -2.75 9.11 -0.48
CA ALA A 30 -1.93 10.07 -1.23
C ALA A 30 -0.56 9.48 -1.62
N LYS A 31 0.06 8.70 -0.73
CA LYS A 31 1.31 7.99 -1.03
C LYS A 31 1.10 6.91 -2.10
N ALA A 32 0.06 6.10 -1.97
CA ALA A 32 -0.26 5.06 -2.95
C ALA A 32 -0.61 5.64 -4.33
N GLU A 33 -1.32 6.77 -4.39
CA GLU A 33 -1.63 7.48 -5.63
C GLU A 33 -0.37 7.99 -6.34
N ALA A 34 0.62 8.49 -5.57
CA ALA A 34 1.90 8.89 -6.13
C ALA A 34 2.65 7.69 -6.73
N VAL A 35 2.67 6.55 -6.03
CA VAL A 35 3.26 5.29 -6.52
C VAL A 35 2.54 4.80 -7.77
N LEU A 36 1.21 4.75 -7.75
CA LEU A 36 0.40 4.30 -8.89
C LEU A 36 0.68 5.14 -10.13
N LYS A 37 0.70 6.47 -9.97
CA LYS A 37 1.00 7.39 -11.07
C LYS A 37 2.41 7.18 -11.63
N ALA A 38 3.39 6.96 -10.76
CA ALA A 38 4.76 6.68 -11.19
C ALA A 38 4.86 5.35 -11.95
N ALA A 39 4.25 4.29 -11.42
CA ALA A 39 4.24 2.97 -12.06
C ALA A 39 3.52 2.98 -13.42
N GLN A 40 2.40 3.70 -13.55
CA GLN A 40 1.67 3.84 -14.81
C GLN A 40 2.41 4.67 -15.86
N ALA A 41 3.40 5.48 -15.45
CA ALA A 41 4.22 6.29 -16.34
C ALA A 41 5.49 5.58 -16.82
N ASP A 42 5.78 4.37 -16.34
CA ASP A 42 6.95 3.56 -16.70
C ASP A 42 6.52 2.28 -17.45
N PRO A 43 6.16 2.39 -18.74
CA PRO A 43 5.63 1.25 -19.48
C PRO A 43 6.74 0.25 -19.83
N HIS A 44 6.54 -1.01 -19.43
CA HIS A 44 7.42 -2.15 -19.77
C HIS A 44 6.70 -3.27 -20.51
N ASP A 45 5.40 -3.12 -20.71
CA ASP A 45 4.58 -4.01 -21.50
C ASP A 45 4.27 -3.45 -22.89
N ASP A 46 4.47 -4.26 -23.93
CA ASP A 46 4.20 -3.89 -25.33
C ASP A 46 2.74 -3.49 -25.57
N THR A 47 1.82 -4.01 -24.75
CA THR A 47 0.37 -3.78 -24.89
C THR A 47 -0.19 -2.69 -23.97
N GLY A 48 0.58 -2.23 -22.97
CA GLY A 48 0.08 -1.33 -21.93
C GLY A 48 -0.94 -1.96 -20.95
N ALA A 49 -1.20 -3.27 -21.05
CA ALA A 49 -2.23 -3.95 -20.28
C ALA A 49 -1.83 -4.10 -18.80
N TYR A 50 -0.52 -4.20 -18.54
CA TYR A 50 0.00 -4.22 -17.18
C TYR A 50 -0.30 -2.92 -16.44
N GLU A 51 0.09 -1.80 -17.05
CA GLU A 51 -0.02 -0.44 -16.52
C GLU A 51 -1.50 -0.06 -16.35
N ALA A 52 -2.33 -0.40 -17.33
CA ALA A 52 -3.78 -0.22 -17.26
C ALA A 52 -4.44 -1.10 -16.18
N GLY A 53 -3.84 -2.24 -15.85
CA GLY A 53 -4.30 -3.15 -14.80
C GLY A 53 -3.85 -2.78 -13.38
N LEU A 54 -2.99 -1.76 -13.23
CA LEU A 54 -2.55 -1.27 -11.92
C LEU A 54 -3.68 -0.52 -11.21
N HIS A 55 -3.89 -0.84 -9.94
CA HIS A 55 -4.91 -0.18 -9.12
C HIS A 55 -4.53 -0.21 -7.64
N ILE A 56 -5.27 0.57 -6.84
CA ILE A 56 -5.09 0.63 -5.39
C ILE A 56 -6.10 -0.29 -4.72
N GLU A 57 -5.63 -1.08 -3.75
CA GLU A 57 -6.46 -1.82 -2.81
C GLU A 57 -6.19 -1.35 -1.38
N GLU A 58 -7.23 -1.43 -0.55
CA GLU A 58 -7.17 -1.05 0.86
C GLU A 58 -7.64 -2.20 1.77
N GLY A 59 -6.96 -2.38 2.89
CA GLY A 59 -7.32 -3.33 3.94
C GLY A 59 -7.33 -2.66 5.31
N HIS A 60 -8.33 -3.03 6.13
CA HIS A 60 -8.56 -2.46 7.47
C HIS A 60 -8.65 -3.53 8.57
N THR A 61 -8.09 -4.73 8.35
CA THR A 61 -8.28 -5.85 9.29
C THR A 61 -7.46 -5.67 10.57
N ASP A 62 -6.17 -6.00 10.52
CA ASP A 62 -5.26 -5.88 11.67
C ASP A 62 -4.41 -4.60 11.61
N ARG A 63 -4.42 -3.95 10.45
CA ARG A 63 -3.68 -2.73 10.09
C ARG A 63 -4.39 -2.06 8.93
N LEU A 64 -4.34 -0.74 8.91
CA LEU A 64 -4.69 0.05 7.75
C LEU A 64 -3.55 -0.06 6.73
N VAL A 65 -3.84 -0.65 5.57
CA VAL A 65 -2.87 -0.85 4.48
C VAL A 65 -3.49 -0.37 3.20
N VAL A 66 -2.76 0.48 2.47
CA VAL A 66 -3.09 0.88 1.10
C VAL A 66 -1.96 0.37 0.21
N ARG A 67 -2.28 -0.45 -0.78
CA ARG A 67 -1.30 -1.10 -1.66
C ARG A 67 -1.62 -0.86 -3.13
N VAL A 68 -0.58 -0.70 -3.94
CA VAL A 68 -0.70 -0.73 -5.40
C VAL A 68 -0.48 -2.17 -5.85
N VAL A 69 -1.38 -2.69 -6.67
CA VAL A 69 -1.38 -4.09 -7.12
C VAL A 69 -1.60 -4.16 -8.63
N SER A 70 -1.13 -5.26 -9.24
CA SER A 70 -1.42 -5.59 -10.64
C SER A 70 -2.53 -6.62 -10.72
N GLY A 71 -3.54 -6.37 -11.56
CA GLY A 71 -4.55 -7.34 -11.95
C GLY A 71 -4.17 -8.20 -13.17
N ASP A 72 -2.99 -7.99 -13.76
CA ASP A 72 -2.55 -8.71 -14.96
C ASP A 72 -1.86 -10.02 -14.60
N TRP A 73 -2.14 -11.09 -15.35
CA TRP A 73 -1.55 -12.41 -15.16
C TRP A 73 -0.02 -12.41 -15.25
N LYS A 74 0.56 -11.46 -16.01
CA LYS A 74 2.01 -11.31 -16.15
C LYS A 74 2.63 -10.44 -15.07
N GLY A 75 1.85 -9.90 -14.13
CA GLY A 75 2.33 -8.94 -13.15
C GLY A 75 3.54 -9.42 -12.36
N HIS A 76 3.51 -10.66 -11.87
CA HIS A 76 4.67 -11.26 -11.19
C HIS A 76 5.91 -11.40 -12.09
N ILE A 77 5.72 -11.63 -13.40
CA ILE A 77 6.83 -11.77 -14.36
C ILE A 77 7.48 -10.41 -14.61
N LEU A 78 6.67 -9.36 -14.80
CA LEU A 78 7.17 -8.02 -15.04
C LEU A 78 7.83 -7.45 -13.79
N GLU A 79 7.25 -7.65 -12.60
CA GLU A 79 7.88 -7.25 -11.35
C GLU A 79 9.21 -7.96 -11.10
N ALA A 80 9.32 -9.26 -11.41
CA ALA A 80 10.58 -9.99 -11.25
C ALA A 80 11.69 -9.49 -12.20
N LYS A 81 11.33 -9.00 -13.40
CA LYS A 81 12.29 -8.53 -14.41
C LYS A 81 12.69 -7.07 -14.22
N TYR A 82 11.72 -6.23 -13.93
CA TYR A 82 11.87 -4.78 -13.99
C TYR A 82 11.72 -4.12 -12.61
N GLY A 83 11.03 -4.76 -11.67
CA GLY A 83 10.77 -4.22 -10.33
C GLY A 83 10.01 -2.90 -10.37
N ILE A 84 8.97 -2.81 -11.21
CA ILE A 84 8.29 -1.56 -11.56
C ILE A 84 7.66 -0.95 -10.31
N LEU A 85 6.88 -1.73 -9.55
CA LEU A 85 6.25 -1.25 -8.33
C LEU A 85 7.26 -0.93 -7.23
N ALA A 86 8.33 -1.72 -7.10
CA ALA A 86 9.39 -1.46 -6.12
C ALA A 86 10.11 -0.13 -6.42
N ARG A 87 10.51 0.10 -7.68
CA ARG A 87 11.16 1.36 -8.08
C ARG A 87 10.22 2.56 -7.99
N ALA A 88 8.94 2.38 -8.32
CA ALA A 88 7.94 3.43 -8.17
C ALA A 88 7.74 3.80 -6.70
N LEU A 89 7.82 2.83 -5.79
CA LEU A 89 7.76 3.05 -4.35
C LEU A 89 8.98 3.84 -3.86
N ASP A 90 10.19 3.43 -4.25
CA ASP A 90 11.44 4.15 -3.92
C ASP A 90 11.38 5.60 -4.41
N ALA A 91 10.92 5.81 -5.66
CA ALA A 91 10.79 7.14 -6.25
C ALA A 91 9.76 8.04 -5.53
N ALA A 92 8.75 7.43 -4.88
CA ALA A 92 7.76 8.13 -4.06
C ALA A 92 8.23 8.38 -2.60
N GLY A 93 9.46 7.98 -2.27
CA GLY A 93 10.04 8.08 -0.93
C GLY A 93 9.48 7.04 0.03
N GLY A 94 9.25 5.81 -0.44
CA GLY A 94 9.16 4.63 0.41
C GLY A 94 10.57 4.19 0.83
N ASP A 95 10.72 3.81 2.10
CA ASP A 95 11.96 3.28 2.69
C ASP A 95 11.90 1.76 2.86
#